data_AF-A0A143TSR0-F1
#
_entry.id   AF-A0A143TSR0-F1
#
_cell.length_a   1.000
_cell.length_b   1.000
_cell.length_c   1.000
_cell.angle_alpha   90.00
_cell.angle_beta   90.00
_cell.angle_gamma   90.00
#
_symmetry.space_group_name_H-M   'P 1'
#
loop_
_entity.id
_entity.type
_entity.pdbx_description
1 polymer ?
#
loop_
_entity_poly.entity_id
_entity_poly.type
_entity_poly.pdbx_seq_one_letter_code
_entity_poly.pdbx_strand_id
1 'polypeptide(L)' 'ATPETEYGRMNIGSRPSKRKPSGGIESLRAIPWIFAWTQTRFHLPVWLGFGAAFKHIMQKDIRNIHTLKEM' A
#
# COMPACT_ATOMS: atom_id res chain seq x y z
N ALA A 1 1.02 14.13 -1.27
CA ALA A 1 -0.30 13.49 -1.12
C ALA A 1 -0.47 12.85 0.26
N THR A 2 0.59 12.35 0.91
CA THR A 2 0.60 11.84 2.30
C THR A 2 1.62 12.60 3.15
N PRO A 3 1.55 12.53 4.49
CA PRO A 3 2.51 13.19 5.39
C PRO A 3 3.76 12.33 5.67
N GLU A 4 4.25 11.55 4.69
CA GLU A 4 5.39 10.63 4.88
C GLU A 4 6.68 11.35 5.29
N THR A 5 6.96 12.49 4.65
CA THR A 5 8.19 13.24 4.87
C THR A 5 8.15 13.97 6.21
N GLU A 6 7.00 14.52 6.58
CA GLU A 6 6.73 15.19 7.84
C GLU A 6 6.85 14.19 9.00
N TYR A 7 6.26 13.00 8.87
CA TYR A 7 6.38 11.92 9.84
C TYR A 7 7.85 11.54 10.10
N GLY A 8 8.68 11.47 9.06
CA GLY A 8 10.11 11.17 9.20
C GLY A 8 10.95 12.28 9.83
N ARG A 9 10.46 13.52 9.87
CA ARG A 9 11.15 14.69 10.44
C ARG A 9 10.70 15.01 11.87
N MET A 10 9.50 14.58 12.26
CA MET A 10 8.94 14.83 13.58
C MET A 10 9.41 13.79 14.61
N ASN A 11 9.39 14.18 15.89
CA ASN A 11 9.69 13.30 17.03
C ASN A 11 8.53 12.33 17.34
N ILE A 12 8.00 11.64 16.33
CA ILE A 12 6.91 10.66 16.46
C ILE A 12 7.45 9.23 16.36
N GLY A 13 8.35 8.97 15.41
CA GLY A 13 8.95 7.66 15.21
C GLY A 13 10.25 7.49 15.99
N SER A 14 10.46 6.32 16.61
CA SER A 14 11.74 5.99 17.28
C SER A 14 12.83 5.53 16.31
N ARG A 15 12.46 5.20 15.06
CA ARG A 15 13.36 4.65 14.05
C ARG A 15 13.32 5.52 12.79
N PRO A 16 14.42 5.57 12.01
CA PRO A 16 14.41 6.27 10.73
C PRO A 16 13.31 5.71 9.80
N SER A 17 12.70 6.53 8.96
CA SER A 17 11.67 6.06 8.02
C SER A 17 12.25 5.24 6.85
N LYS A 18 13.45 5.59 6.38
CA LYS A 18 14.14 4.90 5.26
C LYS A 18 15.43 4.22 5.70
N ARG A 19 15.79 3.12 5.01
CA ARG A 19 17.09 2.44 5.15
C ARG A 19 18.22 3.20 4.47
N LYS A 20 17.95 3.75 3.29
CA LYS A 20 18.86 4.61 2.52
C LYS A 20 18.16 5.96 2.27
N PRO A 21 18.70 7.10 2.73
CA PRO A 21 18.03 8.39 2.61
C PRO A 21 17.69 8.81 1.18
N SER A 22 18.58 8.50 0.23
CA SER A 22 18.42 8.79 -1.20
C SER A 22 17.60 7.74 -1.96
N GLY A 23 17.11 6.70 -1.29
CA GLY A 23 16.35 5.64 -1.94
C GLY A 23 14.88 5.99 -2.18
N GLY A 24 14.30 5.33 -3.18
CA GLY A 24 12.87 5.36 -3.47
C GLY A 24 12.04 4.57 -2.44
N ILE A 25 10.86 4.13 -2.87
CA ILE A 25 9.93 3.35 -2.04
C ILE A 25 10.57 2.04 -1.51
N GLU A 26 11.50 1.46 -2.25
CA GLU A 26 12.23 0.23 -1.90
C GLU A 26 13.11 0.42 -0.65
N SER A 27 13.47 1.66 -0.35
CA SER A 27 14.23 2.00 0.85
C SER A 27 13.33 2.34 2.05
N LEU A 28 12.04 2.59 1.82
CA LEU A 28 11.07 2.94 2.85
C LEU A 28 10.72 1.72 3.69
N ARG A 29 10.65 1.88 5.02
CA ARG A 29 10.23 0.79 5.90
C ARG A 29 8.70 0.61 5.82
N ALA A 30 8.24 -0.61 6.07
CA ALA A 30 6.83 -0.97 5.99
C ALA A 30 5.92 -0.13 6.92
N ILE A 31 6.35 0.17 8.15
CA ILE A 31 5.57 0.99 9.09
C ILE A 31 5.33 2.40 8.54
N PRO A 32 6.38 3.20 8.20
CA PRO A 32 6.20 4.50 7.54
C PRO A 32 5.33 4.44 6.28
N TRP A 33 5.48 3.40 5.46
CA TRP A 33 4.68 3.20 4.25
C TRP A 33 3.19 3.08 4.56
N ILE A 34 2.80 2.13 5.42
CA ILE A 34 1.39 1.91 5.78
C ILE A 34 0.84 3.12 6.54
N PHE A 35 1.62 3.69 7.46
CA PHE A 35 1.23 4.82 8.30
C PHE A 35 0.85 6.04 7.44
N ALA A 36 1.72 6.44 6.51
CA ALA A 36 1.50 7.63 5.68
C ALA A 36 0.18 7.55 4.87
N TRP A 37 -0.14 6.39 4.30
CA TRP A 37 -1.40 6.20 3.56
C TRP A 37 -2.62 6.08 4.46
N THR A 38 -2.44 5.55 5.67
CA THR A 38 -3.50 5.47 6.68
C THR A 38 -3.91 6.87 7.15
N GLN A 39 -2.96 7.78 7.35
CA GLN A 39 -3.25 9.17 7.74
C GLN A 39 -4.20 9.87 6.76
N THR A 40 -4.08 9.57 5.47
CA THR A 40 -4.93 10.16 4.42
C THR A 40 -6.23 9.41 4.16
N ARG A 41 -6.49 8.31 4.88
CA ARG A 41 -7.64 7.41 4.66
C ARG A 41 -7.70 6.80 3.26
N PHE A 42 -6.64 6.89 2.47
CA PHE A 42 -6.59 6.35 1.11
C PHE A 42 -6.18 4.87 1.08
N HIS A 43 -5.38 4.41 2.05
CA HIS A 43 -5.02 2.99 2.23
C HIS A 43 -4.46 2.29 0.97
N LEU A 44 -3.80 3.03 0.06
CA LEU A 44 -3.24 2.48 -1.18
C LEU A 44 -2.49 1.14 -1.02
N PRO A 45 -1.62 0.94 -0.02
CA PRO A 45 -0.86 -0.30 0.13
C PRO A 45 -1.71 -1.54 0.42
N VAL A 46 -2.96 -1.34 0.83
CA VAL A 46 -3.87 -2.42 1.23
C VAL A 46 -4.58 -3.02 0.02
N TRP A 47 -4.95 -2.20 -0.96
CA TRP A 47 -5.83 -2.62 -2.05
C TRP A 47 -5.23 -2.51 -3.44
N LEU A 48 -4.10 -1.79 -3.62
CA LEU A 48 -3.51 -1.60 -4.94
C LEU A 48 -3.20 -2.95 -5.59
N GLY A 49 -3.71 -3.15 -6.81
CA GLY A 49 -3.56 -4.40 -7.57
C GLY A 49 -4.77 -5.33 -7.52
N PHE A 50 -5.55 -5.33 -6.42
CA PHE A 50 -6.71 -6.24 -6.27
C PHE A 50 -7.76 -6.03 -7.37
N GLY A 51 -8.16 -4.78 -7.62
CA GLY A 51 -9.17 -4.47 -8.63
C GLY A 51 -8.76 -4.89 -10.04
N ALA A 52 -7.48 -4.72 -10.40
CA ALA A 52 -6.95 -5.16 -11.69
C ALA A 52 -6.93 -6.69 -11.80
N ALA A 53 -6.48 -7.38 -10.75
CA ALA A 53 -6.45 -8.84 -10.70
C ALA A 53 -7.86 -9.45 -10.80
N PHE A 54 -8.83 -8.93 -10.03
CA PHE A 54 -10.21 -9.39 -10.11
C PHE A 54 -10.85 -9.11 -11.47
N LYS A 55 -10.63 -7.92 -12.04
CA LYS A 55 -11.11 -7.62 -13.39
C LYS A 55 -10.54 -8.59 -14.42
N HIS A 56 -9.23 -8.85 -14.36
CA HIS A 56 -8.56 -9.77 -15.26
C HIS A 56 -9.13 -11.18 -15.20
N ILE A 57 -9.31 -11.75 -13.99
CA ILE A 57 -9.83 -13.11 -13.85
C ILE A 57 -11.31 -13.21 -14.25
N MET A 58 -12.12 -12.18 -13.96
CA MET A 58 -13.53 -12.14 -14.40
C MET A 58 -13.67 -12.02 -15.92
N GLN A 59 -12.76 -11.32 -16.60
CA GLN A 59 -12.73 -11.23 -18.07
C GLN A 59 -12.30 -12.54 -18.73
N LYS A 60 -11.50 -13.36 -18.03
CA LYS A 60 -10.99 -14.63 -18.55
C LYS A 60 -12.08 -15.70 -18.65
N ASP A 61 -13.01 -15.74 -17.69
CA ASP A 61 -14.16 -16.64 -17.70
C ASP A 61 -15.26 -16.08 -16.79
N ILE A 62 -16.48 -15.99 -17.31
CA ILE A 62 -17.64 -15.49 -16.56
C ILE A 62 -17.97 -16.37 -15.35
N ARG A 63 -17.61 -17.66 -15.37
CA ARG A 63 -17.82 -18.60 -14.26
C ARG A 63 -16.92 -18.30 -13.05
N ASN A 64 -15.81 -17.60 -13.25
CA ASN A 64 -14.85 -17.29 -12.17
C ASN A 64 -15.48 -16.45 -11.06
N ILE A 65 -16.56 -15.72 -11.32
CA ILE A 65 -17.27 -14.99 -10.25
C ILE A 65 -17.89 -15.94 -9.21
N HIS A 66 -18.29 -17.16 -9.60
CA HIS A 66 -18.82 -18.15 -8.67
C HIS A 66 -17.67 -18.74 -7.85
N THR A 67 -16.58 -19.12 -8.52
CA THR A 67 -15.36 -19.61 -7.85
C THR A 67 -14.84 -18.61 -6.82
N LEU A 68 -14.75 -17.32 -7.16
CA LEU A 68 -14.29 -16.28 -6.23
C LEU A 68 -15.23 -16.07 -5.02
N LYS A 69 -16.53 -16.42 -5.12
CA LYS A 69 -17.47 -16.31 -4.01
C LYS A 69 -17.43 -17.52 -3.07
N GLU A 70 -16.98 -18.67 -3.57
CA GLU A 70 -16.90 -19.93 -2.81
C GLU A 70 -15.56 -20.10 -2.06
N MET A 71 -14.52 -19.38 -2.47
CA MET A 71 -13.22 -19.32 -1.79
C MET A 71 -13.30 -18.60 -0.44
#